data_AF-A0A6B3NE98-F1
#
_entry.id   AF-A0A6B3NE98-F1
#
_cell.length_a   1.000
_cell.length_b   1.000
_cell.length_c   1.000
_cell.angle_alpha   90.00
_cell.angle_beta   90.00
_cell.angle_gamma   90.00
#
_symmetry.space_group_name_H-M   'P 1'
#
loop_
_entity.id
_entity.type
_entity.pdbx_description
1 polymer ?
#
loop_
_entity_poly.entity_id
_entity_poly.type
_entity_poly.pdbx_seq_one_letter_code
_entity_poly.pdbx_strand_id
1 'polypeptide(L)'
;MDTIRRFGITLLIASGLNIASLVSNLPQAWADVITLTDGGRCEGKISNGSLNGQGVCSYANGDRYEGNFSDGKKQGKGIYTFASGDRYEGEFSDDNISGKGVRVYADGDRYEGEFSQGVPNGTGVYISANGGRFEGEFRNGAPSGKGTFIFTNGNRCSGEVSDSQINSAGVCEYKNGNRYEGSLRNSQPNGQGTYTFASGGSYKGEFQDGQFNGTGVREYANGNRYEGEFSNGKPEGKGVFIIANDGRYEGSFSNGKFNGSGVYIFENGNRYEGQFSNGKFQGTGTYNFANGDTCSGEFSDGKLNGSGVCKYANGDTYEGEFSNGDKQGKGTYIFADGTRMEGTWQNGELQN
;
A
#
# COMPACT_ATOMS: atom_id res chain seq x y z
N MET A 1 32.22 10.32 18.46
CA MET A 1 32.15 9.38 17.33
C MET A 1 30.97 8.48 17.61
N ASP A 2 29.82 8.78 17.01
CA ASP A 2 28.86 7.72 16.67
C ASP A 2 27.95 8.25 15.57
N THR A 3 28.12 7.61 14.41
CA THR A 3 27.52 8.00 13.15
C THR A 3 26.16 7.31 13.08
N ILE A 4 25.12 7.93 13.64
CA ILE A 4 23.75 7.50 13.39
C ILE A 4 23.52 7.66 11.89
N ARG A 5 23.40 6.52 11.19
CA ARG A 5 23.20 6.48 9.74
C ARG A 5 21.94 7.27 9.40
N ARG A 6 22.13 8.29 8.57
CA ARG A 6 21.11 9.18 8.03
C ARG A 6 20.02 8.36 7.33
N PHE A 7 18.78 8.51 7.78
CA PHE A 7 17.61 8.01 7.05
C PHE A 7 17.20 9.06 6.02
N GLY A 8 17.42 8.76 4.75
CA GLY A 8 16.97 9.59 3.64
C GLY A 8 15.49 9.35 3.36
N ILE A 9 14.63 10.24 3.86
CA ILE A 9 13.24 10.37 3.38
C ILE A 9 13.02 11.85 3.07
N THR A 10 13.07 12.18 1.78
CA THR A 10 12.77 13.52 1.25
C THR A 10 11.26 13.64 1.05
N LEU A 11 10.56 14.58 1.68
CA LEU A 11 9.42 15.29 1.05
C LEU A 11 8.91 16.50 1.85
N LEU A 12 8.23 17.36 1.10
CA LEU A 12 7.91 18.79 1.26
C LEU A 12 7.20 19.25 2.55
N ILE A 13 7.59 20.47 2.92
CA ILE A 13 7.25 21.23 4.13
C ILE A 13 5.95 22.04 3.96
N ALA A 14 5.11 22.04 4.99
CA ALA A 14 4.19 23.14 5.29
C ALA A 14 4.12 23.31 6.80
N SER A 15 4.45 24.52 7.26
CA SER A 15 4.69 24.86 8.65
C SER A 15 3.42 25.28 9.39
N GLY A 16 3.42 25.01 10.69
CA GLY A 16 2.67 25.80 11.66
C GLY A 16 2.18 24.98 12.84
N LEU A 17 2.70 25.26 14.03
CA LEU A 17 1.87 25.43 15.23
C LEU A 17 2.64 26.08 16.38
N ASN A 18 1.96 27.06 16.97
CA ASN A 18 2.34 27.88 18.12
C ASN A 18 2.47 27.05 19.40
N ILE A 19 3.52 27.31 20.18
CA ILE A 19 3.63 26.84 21.56
C ILE A 19 3.25 28.02 22.47
N ALA A 20 2.17 27.87 23.22
CA ALA A 20 1.77 28.81 24.26
C ALA A 20 2.70 28.68 25.48
N SER A 21 3.33 29.80 25.84
CA SER A 21 4.15 29.96 27.04
C SER A 21 3.26 30.09 28.28
N LEU A 22 3.40 29.15 29.22
CA LEU A 22 2.86 29.27 30.58
C LEU A 22 3.99 29.74 31.50
N VAL A 23 4.06 31.06 31.71
CA VAL A 23 4.87 31.64 32.80
C VAL A 23 4.05 31.53 34.08
N SER A 24 4.50 30.71 35.02
CA SER A 24 3.96 30.69 36.39
C SER A 24 4.97 31.34 37.35
N ASN A 25 4.49 32.31 38.13
CA ASN A 25 5.24 33.03 39.15
C ASN A 25 5.65 32.09 40.30
N LEU A 26 6.91 32.17 40.75
CA LEU A 26 7.39 31.54 41.98
C LEU A 26 7.67 32.58 43.08
N PRO A 27 7.36 32.29 44.36
CA PRO A 27 7.80 33.10 45.49
C PRO A 27 9.28 32.84 45.81
N GLN A 28 9.98 33.92 46.14
CA GLN A 28 11.41 33.96 46.45
C GLN A 28 11.67 33.35 47.85
N ALA A 29 12.29 32.18 47.91
CA ALA A 29 12.86 31.58 49.12
C ALA A 29 14.26 31.04 48.82
N TRP A 30 15.16 31.13 49.80
CA TRP A 30 16.62 31.09 49.61
C TRP A 30 17.07 29.74 49.05
N ALA A 31 17.46 29.72 47.78
CA ALA A 31 18.17 28.60 47.20
C ALA A 31 19.65 28.73 47.58
N ASP A 32 20.22 27.69 48.17
CA ASP A 32 21.67 27.62 48.33
C ASP A 32 22.29 27.45 46.93
N VAL A 33 23.40 28.15 46.70
CA VAL A 33 24.08 28.16 45.40
C VAL A 33 25.36 27.35 45.50
N ILE A 34 25.52 26.36 44.61
CA ILE A 34 26.76 25.60 44.44
C ILE A 34 27.37 25.97 43.09
N THR A 35 28.64 26.36 43.09
CA THR A 35 29.44 26.42 41.86
C THR A 35 29.99 25.03 41.57
N LEU A 36 29.69 24.51 40.38
CA LEU A 36 30.15 23.22 39.91
C LEU A 36 31.62 23.31 39.47
N THR A 37 32.31 22.16 39.45
CA THR A 37 33.73 22.09 39.05
C THR A 37 33.98 22.47 37.59
N ASP A 38 32.95 22.35 36.73
CA ASP A 38 32.99 22.76 35.33
C ASP A 38 32.81 24.29 35.17
N GLY A 39 32.53 25.02 36.25
CA GLY A 39 32.17 26.44 36.23
C GLY A 39 30.67 26.70 36.10
N GLY A 40 29.85 25.65 36.06
CA GLY A 40 28.40 25.72 36.14
C GLY A 40 27.91 26.14 37.52
N ARG A 41 26.59 26.29 37.65
CA ARG A 41 25.92 26.76 38.86
C ARG A 41 24.66 25.94 39.12
N CYS A 42 24.48 25.50 40.36
CA CYS A 42 23.25 24.88 40.83
C CYS A 42 22.61 25.68 41.94
N GLU A 43 21.29 25.69 41.96
CA GLU A 43 20.45 26.32 42.97
C GLU A 43 19.46 25.29 43.50
N GLY A 44 19.41 25.09 44.81
CA GLY A 44 18.47 24.15 45.41
C GLY A 44 18.70 23.97 46.90
N LYS A 45 17.96 23.02 47.49
CA LYS A 45 18.17 22.67 48.90
C LYS A 45 19.43 21.81 49.04
N ILE A 46 20.34 22.20 49.92
CA ILE A 46 21.53 21.42 50.26
C ILE A 46 21.30 20.71 51.59
N SER A 47 21.57 19.41 51.63
CA SER A 47 21.72 18.67 52.88
C SER A 47 22.96 17.78 52.80
N ASN A 48 23.71 17.72 53.89
CA ASN A 48 24.98 16.99 53.98
C ASN A 48 26.00 17.38 52.89
N GLY A 49 26.00 18.64 52.46
CA GLY A 49 26.92 19.15 51.44
C GLY A 49 26.55 18.79 50.00
N SER A 50 25.37 18.20 49.75
CA SER A 50 24.90 17.84 48.41
C SER A 50 23.47 18.29 48.17
N LEU A 51 23.12 18.51 46.89
CA LEU A 51 21.75 18.84 46.48
C LEU A 51 20.80 17.70 46.83
N ASN A 52 19.69 18.03 47.47
CA ASN A 52 18.68 17.09 47.92
C ASN A 52 17.28 17.72 47.80
N GLY A 53 16.40 17.12 47.01
CA GLY A 53 15.10 17.68 46.63
C GLY A 53 15.16 18.49 45.34
N GLN A 54 14.23 19.42 45.16
CA GLN A 54 14.13 20.23 43.93
C GLN A 54 15.34 21.16 43.78
N GLY A 55 15.87 21.24 42.56
CA GLY A 55 16.94 22.16 42.21
C GLY A 55 17.05 22.41 40.71
N VAL A 56 17.83 23.43 40.37
CA VAL A 56 18.12 23.86 39.00
C VAL A 56 19.62 23.96 38.84
N CYS A 57 20.19 23.27 37.85
CA CYS A 57 21.61 23.34 37.50
C CYS A 57 21.77 23.83 36.07
N SER A 58 22.61 24.85 35.87
CA SER A 58 23.11 25.30 34.58
C SER A 58 24.59 24.94 34.47
N TYR A 59 24.95 24.15 33.47
CA TYR A 59 26.30 23.62 33.29
C TYR A 59 27.11 24.52 32.35
N ALA A 60 28.43 24.47 32.45
CA ALA A 60 29.29 25.36 31.66
C ALA A 60 29.25 25.05 30.14
N ASN A 61 28.90 23.81 29.78
CA ASN A 61 28.68 23.41 28.40
C ASN A 61 27.37 23.97 27.80
N GLY A 62 26.53 24.64 28.59
CA GLY A 62 25.23 25.17 28.18
C GLY A 62 24.03 24.27 28.47
N ASP A 63 24.26 23.06 29.01
CA ASP A 63 23.16 22.20 29.45
C ASP A 63 22.44 22.81 30.66
N ARG A 64 21.19 22.42 30.87
CA ARG A 64 20.40 22.80 32.04
C ARG A 64 19.56 21.62 32.53
N TYR A 65 19.56 21.39 33.84
CA TYR A 65 18.65 20.45 34.49
C TYR A 65 17.77 21.17 35.52
N GLU A 66 16.52 20.77 35.60
CA GLU A 66 15.55 21.23 36.60
C GLU A 66 14.75 20.02 37.10
N GLY A 67 14.88 19.67 38.37
CA GLY A 67 14.22 18.47 38.92
C GLY A 67 14.73 18.08 40.29
N ASN A 68 14.42 16.84 40.70
CA ASN A 68 14.83 16.34 42.00
C ASN A 68 16.28 15.83 42.00
N PHE A 69 16.95 16.04 43.13
CA PHE A 69 18.25 15.50 43.45
C PHE A 69 18.18 14.60 44.69
N SER A 70 19.02 13.56 44.74
CA SER A 70 19.36 12.83 45.95
C SER A 70 20.87 12.68 46.01
N ASP A 71 21.48 13.12 47.12
CA ASP A 71 22.93 13.08 47.32
C ASP A 71 23.72 13.66 46.14
N GLY A 72 23.23 14.79 45.60
CA GLY A 72 23.87 15.51 44.49
C GLY A 72 23.61 14.94 43.11
N LYS A 73 22.93 13.79 42.99
CA LYS A 73 22.61 13.16 41.71
C LYS A 73 21.18 13.45 41.28
N LYS A 74 20.94 13.62 39.98
CA LYS A 74 19.58 13.75 39.40
C LYS A 74 18.80 12.46 39.67
N GLN A 75 17.58 12.60 40.16
CA GLN A 75 16.71 11.49 40.53
C GLN A 75 15.24 11.85 40.27
N GLY A 76 14.39 10.84 40.08
CA GLY A 76 12.95 11.04 39.89
C GLY A 76 12.64 11.93 38.69
N LYS A 77 11.58 12.73 38.76
CA LYS A 77 11.16 13.57 37.62
C LYS A 77 12.01 14.83 37.48
N GLY A 78 12.35 15.17 36.24
CA GLY A 78 13.01 16.42 35.89
C GLY A 78 12.95 16.74 34.40
N ILE A 79 13.46 17.91 34.07
CA ILE A 79 13.60 18.45 32.72
C ILE A 79 15.10 18.66 32.47
N TYR A 80 15.61 18.13 31.37
CA TYR A 80 16.97 18.38 30.90
C TYR A 80 16.92 19.06 29.53
N THR A 81 17.46 20.27 29.46
CA THR A 81 17.68 20.99 28.20
C THR A 81 19.14 20.83 27.83
N PHE A 82 19.42 20.24 26.67
CA PHE A 82 20.76 20.03 26.18
C PHE A 82 21.25 21.28 25.44
N ALA A 83 22.54 21.56 25.50
CA ALA A 83 23.19 22.62 24.72
C ALA A 83 23.03 22.44 23.21
N SER A 84 22.78 21.20 22.75
CA SER A 84 22.44 20.89 21.36
C SER A 84 21.07 21.41 20.92
N GLY A 85 20.20 21.80 21.86
CA GLY A 85 18.81 22.18 21.60
C GLY A 85 17.79 21.06 21.89
N ASP A 86 18.25 19.83 22.17
CA ASP A 86 17.36 18.76 22.60
C ASP A 86 16.73 19.10 23.97
N ARG A 87 15.56 18.55 24.24
CA ARG A 87 14.89 18.64 25.53
C ARG A 87 14.34 17.28 25.94
N TYR A 88 14.63 16.86 27.16
CA TYR A 88 14.05 15.70 27.80
C TYR A 88 13.21 16.12 29.00
N GLU A 89 12.05 15.48 29.18
CA GLU A 89 11.20 15.62 30.35
C GLU A 89 10.75 14.24 30.79
N GLY A 90 11.14 13.82 32.00
CA GLY A 90 10.85 12.47 32.46
C GLY A 90 11.66 12.06 33.67
N GLU A 91 11.83 10.75 33.83
CA GLU A 91 12.45 10.10 34.97
C GLU A 91 13.98 10.03 34.86
N PHE A 92 14.64 10.18 36.00
CA PHE A 92 16.09 10.09 36.19
C PHE A 92 16.39 9.09 37.31
N SER A 93 17.45 8.32 37.14
CA SER A 93 18.01 7.42 38.15
C SER A 93 19.53 7.57 38.18
N ASP A 94 20.08 8.02 39.31
CA ASP A 94 21.53 8.21 39.50
C ASP A 94 22.19 8.97 38.33
N ASP A 95 21.72 10.19 38.06
CA ASP A 95 22.15 11.07 36.96
C ASP A 95 21.75 10.64 35.54
N ASN A 96 21.29 9.40 35.36
CA ASN A 96 20.90 8.86 34.06
C ASN A 96 19.43 9.11 33.77
N ILE A 97 19.12 9.47 32.52
CA ILE A 97 17.76 9.43 32.00
C ILE A 97 17.31 7.95 31.94
N SER A 98 16.21 7.62 32.62
CA SER A 98 15.73 6.24 32.78
C SER A 98 14.24 6.20 33.06
N GLY A 99 13.55 5.13 32.70
CA GLY A 99 12.10 5.03 32.94
C GLY A 99 11.33 5.84 31.89
N LYS A 100 10.18 6.40 32.26
CA LYS A 100 9.30 7.06 31.26
C LYS A 100 9.65 8.53 31.05
N GLY A 101 9.58 8.97 29.80
CA GLY A 101 9.76 10.39 29.48
C GLY A 101 9.42 10.75 28.03
N VAL A 102 9.61 12.02 27.74
CA VAL A 102 9.45 12.63 26.43
C VAL A 102 10.75 13.33 26.06
N ARG A 103 11.32 13.00 24.90
CA ARG A 103 12.45 13.71 24.30
C ARG A 103 11.99 14.41 23.03
N VAL A 104 12.21 15.72 22.95
CA VAL A 104 12.09 16.52 21.73
C VAL A 104 13.51 16.81 21.27
N TYR A 105 13.83 16.42 20.04
CA TYR A 105 15.14 16.61 19.45
C TYR A 105 15.22 17.98 18.78
N ALA A 106 16.43 18.53 18.65
CA ALA A 106 16.64 19.85 18.05
C ALA A 106 16.15 19.95 16.59
N ASP A 107 16.08 18.83 15.87
CA ASP A 107 15.54 18.73 14.51
C ASP A 107 14.01 18.68 14.43
N GLY A 108 13.33 18.64 15.58
CA GLY A 108 11.87 18.57 15.69
C GLY A 108 11.32 17.14 15.83
N ASP A 109 12.17 16.11 15.79
CA ASP A 109 11.73 14.76 16.11
C ASP A 109 11.29 14.68 17.58
N ARG A 110 10.42 13.72 17.89
CA ARG A 110 9.93 13.49 19.23
C ARG A 110 9.85 12.00 19.53
N TYR A 111 10.36 11.61 20.70
CA TYR A 111 10.14 10.29 21.28
C TYR A 111 9.38 10.42 22.59
N GLU A 112 8.40 9.57 22.82
CA GLU A 112 7.67 9.42 24.08
C GLU A 112 7.60 7.95 24.44
N GLY A 113 8.16 7.57 25.58
CA GLY A 113 8.23 6.16 25.96
C GLY A 113 9.25 5.88 27.05
N GLU A 114 9.73 4.65 27.04
CA GLU A 114 10.70 4.14 27.99
C GLU A 114 12.14 4.46 27.56
N PHE A 115 12.96 4.82 28.54
CA PHE A 115 14.38 5.10 28.40
C PHE A 115 15.19 4.21 29.32
N SER A 116 16.36 3.81 28.87
CA SER A 116 17.38 3.17 29.71
C SER A 116 18.74 3.74 29.34
N GLN A 117 19.48 4.23 30.34
CA GLN A 117 20.81 4.84 30.13
C GLN A 117 20.78 5.97 29.07
N GLY A 118 19.74 6.79 29.09
CA GLY A 118 19.57 7.95 28.20
C GLY A 118 19.16 7.66 26.76
N VAL A 119 18.92 6.39 26.40
CA VAL A 119 18.43 6.02 25.06
C VAL A 119 17.03 5.41 25.13
N PRO A 120 16.19 5.61 24.10
CA PRO A 120 14.92 4.89 23.94
C PRO A 120 15.12 3.37 24.05
N ASN A 121 14.41 2.74 24.97
CA ASN A 121 14.53 1.30 25.24
C ASN A 121 13.27 0.80 25.94
N GLY A 122 12.60 -0.19 25.37
CA GLY A 122 11.26 -0.62 25.80
C GLY A 122 10.18 -0.10 24.86
N THR A 123 8.98 0.16 25.35
CA THR A 123 7.86 0.60 24.50
C THR A 123 7.84 2.12 24.33
N GLY A 124 7.44 2.59 23.14
CA GLY A 124 7.31 4.01 22.90
C GLY A 124 6.69 4.40 21.56
N VAL A 125 6.62 5.70 21.38
CA VAL A 125 6.12 6.38 20.19
C VAL A 125 7.19 7.34 19.72
N TYR A 126 7.64 7.14 18.49
CA TYR A 126 8.50 8.10 17.80
C TYR A 126 7.69 8.83 16.73
N ILE A 127 7.84 10.14 16.68
CA ILE A 127 7.20 11.03 15.70
C ILE A 127 8.34 11.80 15.06
N SER A 128 8.53 11.62 13.76
CA SER A 128 9.51 12.42 13.02
C SER A 128 9.00 13.84 12.81
N ALA A 129 9.90 14.80 12.63
CA ALA A 129 9.59 16.19 12.30
C ALA A 129 8.70 16.30 11.04
N ASN A 130 8.77 15.31 10.15
CA ASN A 130 7.97 15.21 8.93
C ASN A 130 6.58 14.60 9.15
N GLY A 131 6.21 14.25 10.39
CA GLY A 131 4.90 13.71 10.77
C GLY A 131 4.73 12.20 10.58
N GLY A 132 5.78 11.49 10.15
CA GLY A 132 5.79 10.02 10.17
C GLY A 132 5.86 9.54 11.62
N ARG A 133 5.17 8.45 11.94
CA ARG A 133 5.09 7.95 13.32
C ARG A 133 5.39 6.45 13.37
N PHE A 134 6.08 6.04 14.42
CA PHE A 134 6.29 4.66 14.78
C PHE A 134 5.78 4.43 16.20
N GLU A 135 5.00 3.36 16.39
CA GLU A 135 4.51 2.92 17.69
C GLU A 135 4.98 1.48 17.89
N GLY A 136 5.75 1.18 18.93
CA GLY A 136 6.24 -0.18 19.13
C GLY A 136 7.38 -0.28 20.13
N GLU A 137 8.14 -1.36 20.00
CA GLU A 137 9.32 -1.62 20.83
C GLU A 137 10.57 -0.93 20.27
N PHE A 138 11.45 -0.55 21.18
CA PHE A 138 12.73 0.08 20.90
C PHE A 138 13.84 -0.64 21.65
N ARG A 139 14.98 -0.81 21.00
CA ARG A 139 16.18 -1.35 21.61
C ARG A 139 17.37 -0.50 21.21
N ASN A 140 18.06 0.05 22.21
CA ASN A 140 19.24 0.91 22.03
C ASN A 140 18.99 2.09 21.08
N GLY A 141 17.83 2.75 21.21
CA GLY A 141 17.46 3.91 20.40
C GLY A 141 16.80 3.60 19.05
N ALA A 142 16.76 2.34 18.61
CA ALA A 142 16.20 1.96 17.32
C ALA A 142 14.87 1.20 17.46
N PRO A 143 13.90 1.41 16.55
CA PRO A 143 12.73 0.54 16.42
C PRO A 143 13.11 -0.94 16.28
N SER A 144 12.44 -1.81 17.02
CA SER A 144 12.69 -3.25 17.04
C SER A 144 11.42 -4.02 17.40
N GLY A 145 11.42 -5.34 17.23
CA GLY A 145 10.33 -6.21 17.70
C GLY A 145 8.99 -5.83 17.07
N LYS A 146 7.89 -5.91 17.82
CA LYS A 146 6.58 -5.57 17.27
C LYS A 146 6.39 -4.06 17.19
N GLY A 147 5.87 -3.60 16.06
CA GLY A 147 5.50 -2.20 15.92
C GLY A 147 4.64 -1.90 14.69
N THR A 148 4.19 -0.65 14.65
CA THR A 148 3.33 -0.09 13.62
C THR A 148 3.94 1.21 13.11
N PHE A 149 4.22 1.25 11.81
CA PHE A 149 4.52 2.49 11.09
C PHE A 149 3.22 3.15 10.67
N ILE A 150 3.11 4.45 10.91
CA ILE A 150 2.00 5.31 10.49
C ILE A 150 2.58 6.39 9.60
N PHE A 151 2.20 6.36 8.33
CA PHE A 151 2.69 7.26 7.30
C PHE A 151 1.88 8.56 7.29
N THR A 152 2.46 9.62 6.72
CA THR A 152 1.84 10.96 6.65
C THR A 152 0.53 10.99 5.86
N ASN A 153 0.34 10.03 4.93
CA ASN A 153 -0.92 9.84 4.22
C ASN A 153 -2.02 9.15 5.07
N GLY A 154 -1.70 8.74 6.30
CA GLY A 154 -2.58 8.05 7.23
C GLY A 154 -2.58 6.53 7.11
N ASN A 155 -1.84 5.96 6.16
CA ASN A 155 -1.69 4.50 6.05
C ASN A 155 -0.89 3.98 7.23
N ARG A 156 -1.16 2.74 7.63
CA ARG A 156 -0.49 2.07 8.75
C ARG A 156 -0.01 0.71 8.32
N CYS A 157 1.20 0.31 8.69
CA CYS A 157 1.72 -1.03 8.46
C CYS A 157 2.32 -1.57 9.76
N SER A 158 1.89 -2.76 10.17
CA SER A 158 2.30 -3.41 11.41
C SER A 158 2.97 -4.75 11.13
N GLY A 159 3.98 -5.11 11.93
CA GLY A 159 4.70 -6.37 11.80
C GLY A 159 5.90 -6.44 12.74
N GLU A 160 6.74 -7.46 12.52
CA GLU A 160 8.05 -7.56 13.18
C GLU A 160 9.06 -6.62 12.51
N VAL A 161 9.68 -5.77 13.32
CA VAL A 161 10.58 -4.69 12.92
C VAL A 161 12.00 -5.10 13.23
N SER A 162 12.83 -5.06 12.20
CA SER A 162 14.28 -5.26 12.27
C SER A 162 14.96 -4.22 11.41
N ASP A 163 16.05 -3.62 11.87
CA ASP A 163 16.76 -2.55 11.17
C ASP A 163 15.82 -1.39 10.74
N SER A 164 14.88 -1.04 11.62
CA SER A 164 13.89 0.04 11.42
C SER A 164 12.93 -0.20 10.23
N GLN A 165 12.73 -1.43 9.80
CA GLN A 165 11.83 -1.80 8.71
C GLN A 165 11.07 -3.09 9.00
N ILE A 166 9.94 -3.30 8.32
CA ILE A 166 9.27 -4.60 8.27
C ILE A 166 9.64 -5.29 6.95
N ASN A 167 10.38 -6.38 7.07
CA ASN A 167 10.82 -7.24 5.95
C ASN A 167 10.28 -8.67 6.08
N SER A 168 9.13 -8.81 6.75
CA SER A 168 8.49 -10.06 7.14
C SER A 168 6.97 -9.97 6.91
N ALA A 169 6.21 -10.97 7.38
CA ALA A 169 4.76 -10.89 7.34
C ALA A 169 4.24 -9.69 8.15
N GLY A 170 3.22 -9.02 7.61
CA GLY A 170 2.61 -7.87 8.26
C GLY A 170 1.24 -7.53 7.71
N VAL A 171 0.63 -6.51 8.31
CA VAL A 171 -0.71 -6.03 7.99
C VAL A 171 -0.62 -4.54 7.69
N CYS A 172 -1.11 -4.12 6.54
CA CYS A 172 -1.26 -2.70 6.21
C CYS A 172 -2.74 -2.30 6.14
N GLU A 173 -3.09 -1.21 6.80
CA GLU A 173 -4.40 -0.58 6.76
C GLU A 173 -4.27 0.77 6.08
N TYR A 174 -5.14 1.02 5.10
CA TYR A 174 -5.08 2.23 4.28
C TYR A 174 -6.17 3.21 4.72
N LYS A 175 -5.91 4.51 4.59
CA LYS A 175 -6.89 5.55 4.98
C LYS A 175 -8.24 5.42 4.25
N ASN A 176 -8.25 4.83 3.07
CA ASN A 176 -9.46 4.57 2.29
C ASN A 176 -10.24 3.32 2.76
N GLY A 177 -9.81 2.67 3.85
CA GLY A 177 -10.41 1.46 4.43
C GLY A 177 -9.93 0.15 3.80
N ASN A 178 -9.07 0.19 2.78
CA ASN A 178 -8.49 -1.02 2.23
C ASN A 178 -7.56 -1.68 3.27
N ARG A 179 -7.32 -2.98 3.10
CA ARG A 179 -6.44 -3.75 3.98
C ARG A 179 -5.57 -4.69 3.17
N TYR A 180 -4.31 -4.83 3.56
CA TYR A 180 -3.38 -5.82 3.04
C TYR A 180 -2.87 -6.70 4.19
N GLU A 181 -2.72 -7.99 3.93
CA GLU A 181 -2.09 -8.95 4.83
C GLU A 181 -1.20 -9.90 4.01
N GLY A 182 0.07 -9.98 4.37
CA GLY A 182 1.04 -10.79 3.64
C GLY A 182 2.47 -10.34 3.88
N SER A 183 3.36 -10.70 2.96
CA SER A 183 4.77 -10.34 3.04
C SER A 183 4.99 -8.85 2.81
N LEU A 184 5.78 -8.22 3.68
CA LEU A 184 6.23 -6.85 3.52
C LEU A 184 7.74 -6.81 3.22
N ARG A 185 8.15 -5.84 2.41
CA ARG A 185 9.54 -5.46 2.20
C ARG A 185 9.64 -3.94 2.28
N ASN A 186 10.57 -3.42 3.07
CA ASN A 186 10.66 -1.99 3.41
C ASN A 186 9.31 -1.42 3.91
N SER A 187 8.58 -2.21 4.71
CA SER A 187 7.26 -1.85 5.23
C SER A 187 6.18 -1.61 4.17
N GLN A 188 6.32 -2.20 2.97
CA GLN A 188 5.35 -2.15 1.88
C GLN A 188 5.01 -3.56 1.35
N PRO A 189 3.80 -3.78 0.80
CA PRO A 189 3.41 -5.08 0.23
C PRO A 189 4.40 -5.57 -0.84
N ASN A 190 4.94 -6.77 -0.65
CA ASN A 190 5.89 -7.38 -1.57
C ASN A 190 5.91 -8.92 -1.40
N GLY A 191 5.86 -9.67 -2.49
CA GLY A 191 5.67 -11.12 -2.46
C GLY A 191 4.21 -11.50 -2.27
N GLN A 192 3.92 -12.61 -1.62
CA GLN A 192 2.56 -13.14 -1.51
C GLN A 192 1.73 -12.38 -0.47
N GLY A 193 0.45 -12.12 -0.78
CA GLY A 193 -0.48 -11.56 0.19
C GLY A 193 -1.93 -11.54 -0.29
N THR A 194 -2.78 -11.00 0.57
CA THR A 194 -4.20 -10.76 0.33
C THR A 194 -4.51 -9.28 0.54
N TYR A 195 -5.16 -8.66 -0.43
CA TYR A 195 -5.65 -7.29 -0.38
C TYR A 195 -7.17 -7.28 -0.41
N THR A 196 -7.79 -6.71 0.61
CA THR A 196 -9.24 -6.54 0.73
C THR A 196 -9.60 -5.08 0.46
N PHE A 197 -10.57 -4.87 -0.42
CA PHE A 197 -11.02 -3.52 -0.80
C PHE A 197 -12.17 -3.10 0.11
N ALA A 198 -12.14 -1.86 0.59
CA ALA A 198 -13.26 -1.29 1.35
C ALA A 198 -14.57 -1.30 0.54
N SER A 199 -14.47 -1.17 -0.79
CA SER A 199 -15.59 -1.24 -1.72
C SER A 199 -16.14 -2.66 -1.93
N GLY A 200 -15.53 -3.68 -1.32
CA GLY A 200 -15.80 -5.09 -1.58
C GLY A 200 -14.90 -5.71 -2.65
N GLY A 201 -14.85 -7.04 -2.65
CA GLY A 201 -13.91 -7.83 -3.44
C GLY A 201 -12.54 -7.96 -2.77
N SER A 202 -11.65 -8.72 -3.42
CA SER A 202 -10.35 -9.08 -2.89
C SER A 202 -9.34 -9.34 -4.01
N TYR A 203 -8.06 -9.29 -3.69
CA TYR A 203 -7.00 -9.83 -4.52
C TYR A 203 -6.10 -10.72 -3.65
N LYS A 204 -5.81 -11.94 -4.11
CA LYS A 204 -4.86 -12.85 -3.47
C LYS A 204 -3.82 -13.28 -4.50
N GLY A 205 -2.55 -12.99 -4.22
CA GLY A 205 -1.47 -13.32 -5.14
C GLY A 205 -0.20 -12.54 -4.84
N GLU A 206 0.57 -12.33 -5.89
CA GLU A 206 1.89 -11.71 -5.84
C GLU A 206 1.81 -10.17 -5.87
N PHE A 207 2.73 -9.54 -5.14
CA PHE A 207 2.88 -8.09 -5.03
C PHE A 207 4.31 -7.70 -5.35
N GLN A 208 4.47 -6.60 -6.07
CA GLN A 208 5.75 -5.95 -6.27
C GLN A 208 5.55 -4.45 -6.04
N ASP A 209 6.35 -3.88 -5.13
CA ASP A 209 6.34 -2.47 -4.77
C ASP A 209 4.92 -1.92 -4.51
N GLY A 210 4.13 -2.67 -3.74
CA GLY A 210 2.76 -2.31 -3.39
C GLY A 210 1.68 -2.58 -4.45
N GLN A 211 2.04 -3.08 -5.63
CA GLN A 211 1.11 -3.33 -6.74
C GLN A 211 0.91 -4.82 -7.00
N PHE A 212 -0.26 -5.22 -7.50
CA PHE A 212 -0.49 -6.59 -7.97
C PHE A 212 0.43 -6.86 -9.17
N ASN A 213 1.21 -7.92 -9.09
CA ASN A 213 2.19 -8.30 -10.10
C ASN A 213 2.33 -9.83 -10.09
N GLY A 214 2.76 -10.47 -11.16
CA GLY A 214 2.86 -11.93 -11.20
C GLY A 214 1.49 -12.61 -11.19
N THR A 215 1.35 -13.76 -10.55
CA THR A 215 0.10 -14.52 -10.58
C THR A 215 -0.84 -14.17 -9.42
N GLY A 216 -2.16 -14.21 -9.67
CA GLY A 216 -3.14 -14.04 -8.60
C GLY A 216 -4.58 -14.23 -9.00
N VAL A 217 -5.45 -14.12 -7.99
CA VAL A 217 -6.90 -14.20 -8.11
C VAL A 217 -7.49 -12.88 -7.64
N ARG A 218 -8.28 -12.24 -8.49
CA ARG A 218 -9.06 -11.04 -8.18
C ARG A 218 -10.53 -11.37 -8.13
N GLU A 219 -11.15 -11.11 -6.99
CA GLU A 219 -12.59 -11.06 -6.82
C GLU A 219 -13.06 -9.61 -6.85
N TYR A 220 -14.11 -9.35 -7.62
CA TYR A 220 -14.68 -8.02 -7.76
C TYR A 220 -15.96 -7.92 -6.92
N ALA A 221 -16.29 -6.72 -6.45
CA ALA A 221 -17.49 -6.47 -5.65
C ALA A 221 -18.79 -6.85 -6.36
N ASN A 222 -18.80 -6.85 -7.70
CA ASN A 222 -19.94 -7.24 -8.52
C ASN A 222 -20.05 -8.76 -8.74
N GLY A 223 -19.20 -9.58 -8.10
CA GLY A 223 -19.19 -11.04 -8.24
C GLY A 223 -18.32 -11.56 -9.40
N ASN A 224 -17.77 -10.68 -10.25
CA ASN A 224 -16.81 -11.12 -11.26
C ASN A 224 -15.55 -11.67 -10.57
N ARG A 225 -14.83 -12.56 -11.26
CA ARG A 225 -13.58 -13.14 -10.79
C ARG A 225 -12.57 -13.22 -11.94
N TYR A 226 -11.35 -12.80 -11.71
CA TYR A 226 -10.23 -13.02 -12.62
C TYR A 226 -9.17 -13.88 -11.95
N GLU A 227 -8.59 -14.82 -12.67
CA GLU A 227 -7.47 -15.65 -12.25
C GLU A 227 -6.45 -15.69 -13.37
N GLY A 228 -5.22 -15.26 -13.10
CA GLY A 228 -4.19 -15.17 -14.11
C GLY A 228 -3.04 -14.26 -13.72
N GLU A 229 -2.36 -13.75 -14.73
CA GLU A 229 -1.19 -12.87 -14.60
C GLU A 229 -1.60 -11.39 -14.42
N PHE A 230 -0.78 -10.67 -13.65
CA PHE A 230 -0.94 -9.25 -13.36
C PHE A 230 0.36 -8.51 -13.65
N SER A 231 0.23 -7.30 -14.15
CA SER A 231 1.32 -6.33 -14.25
C SER A 231 0.81 -4.96 -13.88
N ASN A 232 1.52 -4.30 -12.96
CA ASN A 232 1.20 -2.97 -12.45
C ASN A 232 -0.28 -2.79 -12.05
N GLY A 233 -0.82 -3.78 -11.33
CA GLY A 233 -2.20 -3.77 -10.83
C GLY A 233 -3.28 -4.19 -11.84
N LYS A 234 -2.92 -4.55 -13.08
CA LYS A 234 -3.89 -4.91 -14.14
C LYS A 234 -3.71 -6.35 -14.62
N PRO A 235 -4.79 -7.04 -15.02
CA PRO A 235 -4.70 -8.29 -15.77
C PRO A 235 -3.83 -8.12 -17.03
N GLU A 236 -2.88 -9.02 -17.21
CA GLU A 236 -1.93 -9.09 -18.33
C GLU A 236 -1.71 -10.57 -18.68
N GLY A 237 -1.07 -10.89 -19.80
CA GLY A 237 -0.66 -12.28 -20.07
C GLY A 237 -1.84 -13.24 -20.22
N LYS A 238 -1.75 -14.45 -19.66
CA LYS A 238 -2.83 -15.44 -19.70
C LYS A 238 -3.73 -15.36 -18.46
N GLY A 239 -5.02 -15.63 -18.65
CA GLY A 239 -5.94 -15.76 -17.52
C GLY A 239 -7.35 -16.21 -17.90
N VAL A 240 -8.17 -16.35 -16.87
CA VAL A 240 -9.58 -16.69 -16.92
C VAL A 240 -10.37 -15.59 -16.23
N PHE A 241 -11.35 -15.01 -16.92
CA PHE A 241 -12.30 -14.06 -16.37
C PHE A 241 -13.68 -14.68 -16.33
N ILE A 242 -14.24 -14.81 -15.13
CA ILE A 242 -15.59 -15.27 -14.86
C ILE A 242 -16.44 -14.04 -14.57
N ILE A 243 -17.48 -13.85 -15.36
CA ILE A 243 -18.48 -12.80 -15.21
C ILE A 243 -19.56 -13.35 -14.29
N ALA A 244 -20.07 -12.51 -13.37
CA ALA A 244 -21.24 -12.88 -12.58
C ALA A 244 -22.39 -13.28 -13.51
N ASN A 245 -23.04 -14.41 -13.24
CA ASN A 245 -24.04 -15.08 -14.10
C ASN A 245 -23.50 -15.95 -15.25
N ASP A 246 -22.36 -16.63 -15.04
CA ASP A 246 -21.83 -17.75 -15.84
C ASP A 246 -21.12 -17.41 -17.17
N GLY A 247 -20.97 -16.14 -17.54
CA GLY A 247 -20.08 -15.75 -18.63
C GLY A 247 -18.62 -16.08 -18.31
N ARG A 248 -17.86 -16.62 -19.27
CA ARG A 248 -16.45 -17.00 -19.05
C ARG A 248 -15.58 -16.65 -20.25
N TYR A 249 -14.50 -15.92 -20.01
CA TYR A 249 -13.42 -15.72 -20.96
C TYR A 249 -12.17 -16.46 -20.49
N GLU A 250 -11.51 -17.18 -21.38
CA GLU A 250 -10.20 -17.79 -21.17
C GLU A 250 -9.29 -17.41 -22.33
N GLY A 251 -8.18 -16.73 -22.06
CA GLY A 251 -7.33 -16.24 -23.13
C GLY A 251 -6.27 -15.24 -22.67
N SER A 252 -5.86 -14.40 -23.61
CA SER A 252 -4.86 -13.37 -23.37
C SER A 252 -5.46 -12.03 -22.95
N PHE A 253 -4.71 -11.32 -22.10
CA PHE A 253 -5.06 -10.01 -21.56
C PHE A 253 -3.95 -9.02 -21.85
N SER A 254 -4.32 -7.78 -22.13
CA SER A 254 -3.39 -6.67 -22.08
C SER A 254 -4.05 -5.43 -21.51
N ASN A 255 -3.38 -4.77 -20.57
CA ASN A 255 -3.89 -3.59 -19.87
C ASN A 255 -5.31 -3.79 -19.30
N GLY A 256 -5.61 -4.98 -18.78
CA GLY A 256 -6.90 -5.31 -18.19
C GLY A 256 -8.03 -5.62 -19.19
N LYS A 257 -7.75 -5.74 -20.49
CA LYS A 257 -8.75 -6.07 -21.52
C LYS A 257 -8.43 -7.39 -22.20
N PHE A 258 -9.45 -8.10 -22.68
CA PHE A 258 -9.26 -9.25 -23.57
C PHE A 258 -8.51 -8.81 -24.83
N ASN A 259 -7.40 -9.48 -25.13
CA ASN A 259 -6.51 -9.12 -26.22
C ASN A 259 -5.76 -10.35 -26.73
N GLY A 260 -5.56 -10.49 -28.04
CA GLY A 260 -5.00 -11.69 -28.63
C GLY A 260 -5.98 -12.86 -28.64
N SER A 261 -5.50 -14.09 -28.64
CA SER A 261 -6.37 -15.27 -28.79
C SER A 261 -7.09 -15.63 -27.49
N GLY A 262 -8.36 -16.02 -27.59
CA GLY A 262 -9.13 -16.52 -26.45
C GLY A 262 -10.45 -17.19 -26.85
N VAL A 263 -11.11 -17.71 -25.83
CA VAL A 263 -12.43 -18.34 -25.90
C VAL A 263 -13.36 -17.58 -24.97
N TYR A 264 -14.50 -17.13 -25.48
CA TYR A 264 -15.56 -16.49 -24.71
C TYR A 264 -16.82 -17.35 -24.77
N ILE A 265 -17.26 -17.82 -23.62
CA ILE A 265 -18.54 -18.52 -23.42
C ILE A 265 -19.51 -17.51 -22.81
N PHE A 266 -20.62 -17.29 -23.50
CA PHE A 266 -21.67 -16.38 -23.08
C PHE A 266 -22.65 -17.07 -22.15
N GLU A 267 -23.38 -16.28 -21.34
CA GLU A 267 -24.41 -16.78 -20.42
C GLU A 267 -25.53 -17.56 -21.14
N ASN A 268 -25.82 -17.21 -22.39
CA ASN A 268 -26.81 -17.89 -23.22
C ASN A 268 -26.30 -19.18 -23.88
N GLY A 269 -25.07 -19.62 -23.58
CA GLY A 269 -24.43 -20.81 -24.16
C GLY A 269 -23.75 -20.59 -25.52
N ASN A 270 -23.82 -19.38 -26.10
CA ASN A 270 -23.02 -19.06 -27.27
C ASN A 270 -21.53 -19.14 -26.92
N ARG A 271 -20.68 -19.38 -27.93
CA ARG A 271 -19.23 -19.49 -27.75
C ARG A 271 -18.49 -18.87 -28.93
N TYR A 272 -17.65 -17.88 -28.65
CA TYR A 272 -16.68 -17.36 -29.61
C TYR A 272 -15.27 -17.88 -29.30
N GLU A 273 -14.54 -18.30 -30.31
CA GLU A 273 -13.12 -18.65 -30.24
C GLU A 273 -12.38 -17.94 -31.37
N GLY A 274 -11.39 -17.10 -31.04
CA GLY A 274 -10.71 -16.28 -32.04
C GLY A 274 -9.85 -15.19 -31.44
N GLN A 275 -9.52 -14.17 -32.24
CA GLN A 275 -8.73 -13.04 -31.77
C GLN A 275 -9.60 -11.94 -31.15
N PHE A 276 -9.01 -11.24 -30.18
CA PHE A 276 -9.60 -10.14 -29.46
C PHE A 276 -8.71 -8.91 -29.58
N SER A 277 -9.33 -7.73 -29.68
CA SER A 277 -8.64 -6.45 -29.53
C SER A 277 -9.50 -5.53 -28.69
N ASN A 278 -8.95 -5.05 -27.57
CA ASN A 278 -9.64 -4.16 -26.64
C ASN A 278 -11.02 -4.67 -26.18
N GLY A 279 -11.15 -5.99 -25.97
CA GLY A 279 -12.41 -6.61 -25.53
C GLY A 279 -13.39 -6.97 -26.65
N LYS A 280 -13.08 -6.68 -27.91
CA LYS A 280 -13.95 -6.98 -29.07
C LYS A 280 -13.38 -8.13 -29.89
N PHE A 281 -14.26 -8.91 -30.52
CA PHE A 281 -13.85 -9.90 -31.53
C PHE A 281 -13.21 -9.19 -32.71
N GLN A 282 -12.05 -9.68 -33.13
CA GLN A 282 -11.23 -9.10 -34.18
C GLN A 282 -10.55 -10.24 -34.95
N GLY A 283 -10.17 -10.00 -36.21
CA GLY A 283 -9.40 -10.96 -36.99
C GLY A 283 -10.16 -12.27 -37.20
N THR A 284 -9.47 -13.40 -37.29
CA THR A 284 -10.13 -14.68 -37.54
C THR A 284 -10.74 -15.27 -36.27
N GLY A 285 -11.91 -15.89 -36.41
CA GLY A 285 -12.55 -16.62 -35.32
C GLY A 285 -13.74 -17.47 -35.77
N THR A 286 -14.30 -18.20 -34.81
CA THR A 286 -15.48 -19.04 -34.94
C THR A 286 -16.47 -18.71 -33.83
N TYR A 287 -17.69 -18.37 -34.22
CA TYR A 287 -18.83 -18.15 -33.34
C TYR A 287 -19.78 -19.34 -33.45
N ASN A 288 -19.96 -20.05 -32.34
CA ASN A 288 -20.90 -21.16 -32.20
C ASN A 288 -22.11 -20.64 -31.42
N PHE A 289 -23.29 -20.77 -31.99
CA PHE A 289 -24.54 -20.38 -31.37
C PHE A 289 -25.12 -21.54 -30.60
N ALA A 290 -25.82 -21.26 -29.50
CA ALA A 290 -26.47 -22.28 -28.67
C ALA A 290 -27.55 -23.09 -29.43
N ASN A 291 -28.08 -22.55 -30.53
CA ASN A 291 -29.04 -23.24 -31.41
C ASN A 291 -28.37 -24.26 -32.36
N GLY A 292 -27.03 -24.34 -32.39
CA GLY A 292 -26.26 -25.22 -33.28
C GLY A 292 -25.67 -24.54 -34.52
N ASP A 293 -26.04 -23.28 -34.81
CA ASP A 293 -25.43 -22.53 -35.91
C ASP A 293 -23.94 -22.26 -35.61
N THR A 294 -23.11 -22.20 -36.65
CA THR A 294 -21.68 -21.92 -36.52
C THR A 294 -21.22 -21.01 -37.65
N CYS A 295 -20.66 -19.85 -37.31
CA CYS A 295 -20.08 -18.91 -38.27
C CYS A 295 -18.58 -18.75 -38.02
N SER A 296 -17.75 -18.99 -39.05
CA SER A 296 -16.30 -18.79 -39.00
C SER A 296 -15.87 -17.80 -40.07
N GLY A 297 -14.90 -16.93 -39.77
CA GLY A 297 -14.42 -15.96 -40.75
C GLY A 297 -13.69 -14.79 -40.10
N GLU A 298 -13.62 -13.69 -40.83
CA GLU A 298 -13.03 -12.43 -40.37
C GLU A 298 -14.03 -11.63 -39.52
N PHE A 299 -13.58 -11.12 -38.37
CA PHE A 299 -14.33 -10.30 -37.45
C PHE A 299 -13.70 -8.91 -37.33
N SER A 300 -14.54 -7.89 -37.25
CA SER A 300 -14.15 -6.52 -36.93
C SER A 300 -15.21 -5.89 -36.04
N ASP A 301 -14.77 -5.24 -34.96
CA ASP A 301 -15.65 -4.60 -33.98
C ASP A 301 -16.75 -5.51 -33.42
N GLY A 302 -16.44 -6.79 -33.21
CA GLY A 302 -17.39 -7.77 -32.66
C GLY A 302 -18.31 -8.43 -33.68
N LYS A 303 -18.21 -8.08 -34.97
CA LYS A 303 -19.10 -8.54 -36.03
C LYS A 303 -18.34 -9.26 -37.13
N LEU A 304 -18.98 -10.26 -37.75
CA LEU A 304 -18.44 -10.89 -38.96
C LEU A 304 -18.36 -9.84 -40.07
N ASN A 305 -17.17 -9.65 -40.63
CA ASN A 305 -16.85 -8.59 -41.58
C ASN A 305 -15.63 -9.02 -42.42
N GLY A 306 -15.85 -9.24 -43.72
CA GLY A 306 -14.90 -9.91 -44.60
C GLY A 306 -15.41 -11.29 -45.02
N SER A 307 -14.50 -12.20 -45.39
CA SER A 307 -14.88 -13.54 -45.84
C SER A 307 -15.28 -14.45 -44.67
N GLY A 308 -16.32 -15.26 -44.85
CA GLY A 308 -16.75 -16.21 -43.83
C GLY A 308 -17.62 -17.35 -44.35
N VAL A 309 -17.84 -18.32 -43.47
CA VAL A 309 -18.70 -19.50 -43.66
C VAL A 309 -19.62 -19.65 -42.46
N CYS A 310 -20.93 -19.62 -42.68
CA CYS A 310 -21.96 -19.91 -41.69
C CYS A 310 -22.67 -21.22 -42.02
N LYS A 311 -22.56 -22.20 -41.12
CA LYS A 311 -23.32 -23.46 -41.15
C LYS A 311 -24.50 -23.34 -40.20
N TYR A 312 -25.68 -23.67 -40.67
CA TYR A 312 -26.91 -23.55 -39.90
C TYR A 312 -27.36 -24.91 -39.37
N ALA A 313 -28.04 -24.92 -38.23
CA ALA A 313 -28.51 -26.13 -37.58
C ALA A 313 -29.52 -26.93 -38.43
N ASN A 314 -30.18 -26.27 -39.39
CA ASN A 314 -31.06 -26.92 -40.38
C ASN A 314 -30.29 -27.66 -41.48
N GLY A 315 -28.96 -27.60 -41.52
CA GLY A 315 -28.10 -28.22 -42.53
C GLY A 315 -27.67 -27.29 -43.67
N ASP A 316 -28.23 -26.08 -43.74
CA ASP A 316 -27.83 -25.09 -44.75
C ASP A 316 -26.42 -24.55 -44.47
N THR A 317 -25.78 -24.00 -45.49
CA THR A 317 -24.49 -23.31 -45.39
C THR A 317 -24.48 -22.06 -46.25
N TYR A 318 -23.90 -20.97 -45.77
CA TYR A 318 -23.56 -19.81 -46.56
C TYR A 318 -22.05 -19.60 -46.55
N GLU A 319 -21.45 -19.42 -47.72
CA GLU A 319 -20.03 -19.10 -47.91
C GLU A 319 -19.93 -17.81 -48.73
N GLY A 320 -19.31 -16.77 -48.19
CA GLY A 320 -19.24 -15.50 -48.91
C GLY A 320 -18.71 -14.34 -48.07
N GLU A 321 -18.89 -13.14 -48.61
CA GLU A 321 -18.54 -11.89 -47.95
C GLU A 321 -19.61 -11.47 -46.91
N PHE A 322 -19.16 -10.82 -45.84
CA PHE A 322 -20.00 -10.26 -44.79
C PHE A 322 -19.63 -8.81 -44.54
N SER A 323 -20.62 -8.00 -44.16
CA SER A 323 -20.41 -6.65 -43.68
C SER A 323 -21.33 -6.39 -42.50
N ASN A 324 -20.75 -5.98 -41.36
CA ASN A 324 -21.48 -5.71 -40.13
C ASN A 324 -22.39 -6.87 -39.64
N GLY A 325 -22.00 -8.12 -39.94
CA GLY A 325 -22.74 -9.33 -39.58
C GLY A 325 -23.72 -9.83 -40.65
N ASP A 326 -24.02 -9.01 -41.66
CA ASP A 326 -24.95 -9.37 -42.74
C ASP A 326 -24.21 -9.92 -43.95
N LYS A 327 -24.84 -10.88 -44.65
CA LYS A 327 -24.35 -11.39 -45.94
C LYS A 327 -24.28 -10.23 -46.92
N GLN A 328 -23.14 -10.05 -47.57
CA GLN A 328 -22.84 -8.93 -48.45
C GLN A 328 -21.99 -9.40 -49.61
N GLY A 329 -21.99 -8.70 -50.75
CA GLY A 329 -21.07 -9.00 -51.84
C GLY A 329 -21.29 -10.39 -52.44
N LYS A 330 -20.23 -11.03 -52.94
CA LYS A 330 -20.37 -12.36 -53.58
C LYS A 330 -20.52 -13.46 -52.53
N GLY A 331 -21.44 -14.40 -52.76
CA GLY A 331 -21.57 -15.57 -51.91
C GLY A 331 -22.45 -16.67 -52.48
N THR A 332 -22.31 -17.85 -51.90
CA THR A 332 -23.01 -19.08 -52.25
C THR A 332 -23.81 -19.58 -51.05
N TYR A 333 -25.11 -19.74 -51.21
CA TYR A 333 -25.98 -20.42 -50.25
C TYR A 333 -26.20 -21.86 -50.71
N ILE A 334 -25.91 -22.82 -49.84
CA ILE A 334 -26.02 -24.26 -50.06
C ILE A 334 -27.11 -24.77 -49.12
N PHE A 335 -28.22 -25.27 -49.66
CA PHE A 335 -29.27 -25.86 -48.87
C PHE A 335 -28.88 -27.25 -48.36
N ALA A 336 -29.56 -27.73 -47.32
CA ALA A 336 -29.35 -29.07 -46.76
C ALA A 336 -29.51 -30.21 -47.80
N ASP A 337 -30.30 -29.99 -48.86
CA ASP A 337 -30.48 -30.95 -49.97
C ASP A 337 -29.37 -30.90 -51.03
N GLY A 338 -28.39 -30.00 -50.88
CA GLY A 338 -27.27 -29.79 -51.79
C GLY A 338 -27.51 -28.75 -52.89
N THR A 339 -28.73 -28.20 -53.02
CA THR A 339 -29.06 -27.14 -53.96
C THR A 339 -28.24 -25.88 -53.66
N ARG A 340 -27.76 -25.18 -54.69
CA ARG A 340 -26.90 -23.99 -54.55
C ARG A 340 -27.51 -22.75 -55.17
N MET A 341 -27.40 -21.62 -54.48
CA MET A 341 -27.70 -20.28 -55.00
C MET A 341 -26.46 -19.42 -54.92
N GLU A 342 -25.94 -19.02 -56.07
CA GLU A 342 -24.77 -18.14 -56.19
C GLU A 342 -25.23 -16.77 -56.65
N GLY A 343 -24.69 -15.70 -56.07
CA GLY A 343 -24.98 -14.35 -56.52
C GLY A 343 -24.41 -13.26 -55.64
N THR A 344 -24.91 -12.04 -55.85
CA THR A 344 -24.54 -10.88 -55.05
C THR A 344 -25.58 -10.67 -53.95
N TRP A 345 -25.12 -10.53 -52.71
CA TRP A 345 -25.92 -10.31 -51.52
C TRP A 345 -25.81 -8.84 -51.09
N GLN A 346 -26.92 -8.27 -50.62
CA GLN A 346 -26.94 -6.93 -50.04
C GLN A 346 -27.83 -6.95 -48.80
N ASN A 347 -27.27 -6.55 -47.65
CA ASN A 347 -27.97 -6.52 -46.36
C ASN A 347 -28.70 -7.83 -46.02
N GLY A 348 -28.06 -8.98 -46.31
CA GLY A 348 -28.64 -10.30 -46.02
C GLY A 348 -29.53 -10.88 -47.12
N GLU A 349 -29.84 -10.14 -48.18
CA GLU A 349 -30.75 -10.57 -49.26
C GLU A 349 -30.01 -10.79 -50.59
N LEU A 350 -30.33 -11.90 -51.27
CA LEU A 350 -29.83 -12.20 -52.62
C LEU A 350 -30.45 -11.22 -53.63
N GLN A 351 -29.61 -10.57 -54.42
CA GLN A 351 -30.05 -9.65 -55.47
C GLN A 351 -30.28 -10.41 -56.78
N ASN A 352 -31.41 -10.11 -57.44
CA ASN A 352 -31.81 -10.69 -58.73
C ASN A 352 -31.06 -10.11 -59.93
#